data_AF-A0A5E7EV48-F1
#
_entry.id   AF-A0A5E7EV48-F1
#
_cell.length_a   1.000
_cell.length_b   1.000
_cell.length_c   1.000
_cell.angle_alpha   90.00
_cell.angle_beta   90.00
_cell.angle_gamma   90.00
#
_symmetry.space_group_name_H-M   'P 1'
#
loop_
_entity.id
_entity.type
_entity.pdbx_description
1 polymer ?
#
loop_
_entity_poly.entity_id
_entity_poly.type
_entity_poly.pdbx_seq_one_letter_code
_entity_poly.pdbx_strand_id
1 'polypeptide(L)'
;MTRLKALGNRVSTQGNKLPIMQPGSWRTDKGTSNQRGYTYAWQKASKAYILAHPLCVMCEGLGRVTATTLVDHIEPHRGDMTLFWDRTNWQSLCTNCHSSVKQREEQGG
;
A
#
# COMPACT_ATOMS: atom_id res chain seq x y z
N MET A 1 61.97 -6.83 11.79
CA MET A 1 60.79 -7.21 12.58
C MET A 1 59.55 -6.72 11.86
N THR A 2 58.75 -7.62 11.29
CA THR A 2 57.60 -7.27 10.43
C THR A 2 56.35 -7.14 11.31
N ARG A 3 55.77 -5.94 11.39
CA ARG A 3 54.52 -5.71 12.15
C ARG A 3 53.33 -6.27 11.36
N LEU A 4 52.58 -7.19 11.96
CA LEU A 4 51.30 -7.66 11.42
C LEU A 4 50.28 -6.52 11.46
N LYS A 5 49.56 -6.30 10.35
CA LYS A 5 48.42 -5.37 10.29
C LYS A 5 47.19 -6.05 10.90
N ALA A 6 46.57 -5.42 11.89
CA ALA A 6 45.29 -5.87 12.43
C ALA A 6 44.17 -5.69 11.38
N LEU A 7 43.32 -6.71 11.25
CA LEU A 7 42.11 -6.64 10.42
C LEU A 7 41.07 -5.74 11.12
N GLY A 8 40.56 -4.74 10.39
CA GLY A 8 39.51 -3.86 10.89
C GLY A 8 38.21 -4.59 11.20
N ASN A 9 37.45 -4.07 12.17
CA ASN A 9 36.21 -4.67 12.62
C ASN A 9 35.15 -4.63 11.49
N ARG A 10 34.69 -5.79 11.04
CA ARG A 10 33.75 -5.96 9.90
C ARG A 10 32.27 -5.87 10.28
N VAL A 11 31.97 -5.65 11.55
CA VAL A 11 30.58 -5.59 12.03
C VAL A 11 30.07 -4.16 11.94
N SER A 12 29.17 -3.91 10.98
CA SER A 12 28.38 -2.67 10.95
C SER A 12 27.30 -2.73 12.03
N THR A 13 27.10 -1.65 12.78
CA THR A 13 25.93 -1.50 13.64
C THR A 13 24.67 -1.51 12.77
N GLN A 14 23.69 -2.35 13.12
CA GLN A 14 22.37 -2.23 12.50
C GLN A 14 21.80 -0.87 12.89
N GLY A 15 21.49 -0.03 11.88
CA GLY A 15 20.79 1.22 12.10
C GLY A 15 19.50 0.99 12.90
N ASN A 16 19.08 2.01 13.63
CA ASN A 16 17.94 1.91 14.55
C ASN A 16 16.68 1.50 13.76
N LYS A 17 16.22 0.25 13.93
CA LYS A 17 15.13 -0.35 13.13
C LYS A 17 13.74 -0.12 13.73
N LEU A 18 13.64 0.59 14.84
CA LEU A 18 12.37 0.81 15.50
C LEU A 18 11.56 1.85 14.72
N PRO A 19 10.37 1.52 14.21
CA PRO A 19 9.53 2.49 13.51
C PRO A 19 9.05 3.53 14.52
N ILE A 20 9.50 4.77 14.36
CA ILE A 20 8.97 5.91 15.11
C ILE A 20 7.60 6.24 14.49
N MET A 21 6.51 5.91 15.19
CA MET A 21 5.17 6.35 14.79
C MET A 21 5.15 7.88 14.73
N GLN A 22 4.93 8.42 13.53
CA GLN A 22 4.85 9.87 13.32
C GLN A 22 3.47 10.35 13.81
N PRO A 23 3.40 11.19 14.85
CA PRO A 23 2.13 11.81 15.26
C PRO A 23 1.65 12.77 14.16
N GLY A 24 0.35 12.83 13.88
CA GLY A 24 -0.19 13.71 12.84
C GLY A 24 -0.40 13.04 11.47
N SER A 25 -0.15 11.73 11.33
CA SER A 25 -0.39 11.01 10.08
C SER A 25 -1.82 10.46 10.04
N TRP A 26 -2.51 10.63 8.91
CA TRP A 26 -3.85 10.06 8.70
C TRP A 26 -3.89 8.52 8.89
N ARG A 27 -2.74 7.84 8.73
CA ARG A 27 -2.59 6.40 8.99
C ARG A 27 -2.60 6.08 10.49
N THR A 28 -2.07 6.96 11.33
CA THR A 28 -1.85 6.77 12.77
C THR A 28 -2.85 7.51 13.67
N ASP A 29 -3.38 8.64 13.22
CA ASP A 29 -4.23 9.54 14.04
C ASP A 29 -5.66 9.05 14.15
N LYS A 30 -6.15 8.36 13.12
CA LYS A 30 -7.45 7.70 13.11
C LYS A 30 -7.23 6.27 13.62
N GLY A 31 -7.56 6.03 14.89
CA GLY A 31 -7.19 4.81 15.63
C GLY A 31 -7.56 3.48 14.94
N THR A 32 -8.76 3.37 14.37
CA THR A 32 -9.26 2.13 13.75
C THR A 32 -9.50 2.28 12.24
N SER A 33 -9.51 1.15 11.52
CA SER A 33 -9.82 1.12 10.08
C SER A 33 -11.20 1.72 9.77
N ASN A 34 -12.17 1.47 10.66
CA ASN A 34 -13.53 2.01 10.54
C ASN A 34 -13.52 3.55 10.66
N GLN A 35 -12.74 4.10 11.60
CA GLN A 35 -12.55 5.56 11.74
C GLN A 35 -11.84 6.19 10.53
N ARG A 36 -11.09 5.41 9.74
CA ARG A 36 -10.49 5.84 8.47
C ARG A 36 -11.43 5.75 7.26
N GLY A 37 -12.68 5.31 7.44
CA GLY A 37 -13.68 5.21 6.39
C GLY A 37 -13.93 3.80 5.86
N TYR A 38 -13.10 2.81 6.23
CA TYR A 38 -13.25 1.40 5.82
C TYR A 38 -14.34 0.67 6.60
N THR A 39 -15.57 1.18 6.50
CA THR A 39 -16.77 0.75 7.22
C THR A 39 -17.51 -0.39 6.49
N TYR A 40 -18.67 -0.84 7.00
CA TYR A 40 -19.55 -1.76 6.27
C TYR A 40 -20.03 -1.19 4.92
N ALA A 41 -20.27 0.12 4.85
CA ALA A 41 -20.65 0.77 3.59
C ALA A 41 -19.55 0.58 2.53
N TRP A 42 -18.29 0.75 2.93
CA TRP A 42 -17.14 0.50 2.04
C TRP A 42 -17.11 -0.95 1.58
N GLN A 43 -17.26 -1.91 2.50
CA GLN A 43 -17.27 -3.34 2.16
C GLN A 43 -18.37 -3.71 1.16
N LYS A 44 -19.56 -3.11 1.29
CA LYS A 44 -20.67 -3.34 0.35
C LYS A 44 -20.37 -2.74 -1.02
N ALA A 45 -19.87 -1.52 -1.06
CA ALA A 45 -19.56 -0.82 -2.30
C ALA A 45 -18.39 -1.47 -3.05
N SER A 46 -17.33 -1.85 -2.34
CA SER A 46 -16.16 -2.50 -2.93
C SER A 46 -16.50 -3.88 -3.51
N LYS A 47 -17.34 -4.68 -2.83
CA LYS A 47 -17.84 -5.95 -3.39
C LYS A 47 -18.61 -5.74 -4.69
N ALA A 48 -19.50 -4.74 -4.73
CA ALA A 48 -20.24 -4.42 -5.95
C ALA A 48 -19.31 -3.98 -7.09
N TYR A 49 -18.28 -3.20 -6.76
CA TYR A 49 -17.26 -2.78 -7.73
C TYR A 49 -16.47 -3.98 -8.27
N ILE A 50 -16.03 -4.91 -7.43
CA ILE A 50 -15.30 -6.11 -7.86
C ILE A 50 -16.15 -6.97 -8.82
N LEU A 51 -17.47 -7.07 -8.59
CA LEU A 51 -18.36 -7.79 -9.49
C LEU A 51 -18.48 -7.12 -10.87
N ALA A 52 -18.47 -5.78 -10.92
CA ALA A 52 -18.48 -5.02 -12.16
C ALA A 52 -17.11 -4.97 -12.86
N HIS A 53 -16.02 -5.09 -12.09
CA HIS A 53 -14.63 -5.00 -12.54
C HIS A 53 -13.86 -6.27 -12.14
N PRO A 54 -14.15 -7.42 -12.79
CA PRO A 54 -13.67 -8.72 -12.35
C PRO A 54 -12.16 -8.94 -12.60
N LEU A 55 -11.52 -8.09 -13.40
CA LEU A 55 -10.10 -8.22 -13.78
C LEU A 55 -9.23 -7.16 -13.13
N CYS A 56 -7.99 -7.56 -12.84
CA CYS A 56 -6.95 -6.67 -12.33
C CYS A 56 -6.47 -5.74 -13.44
N VAL A 57 -6.65 -4.43 -13.28
CA VAL A 57 -6.29 -3.44 -14.32
C VAL A 57 -4.80 -3.43 -14.65
N MET A 58 -3.93 -3.66 -13.65
CA MET A 58 -2.48 -3.74 -13.85
C MET A 58 -2.08 -5.01 -14.62
N CYS A 59 -2.77 -6.13 -14.39
CA CYS A 59 -2.51 -7.35 -15.16
C CYS A 59 -3.02 -7.21 -16.60
N GLU A 60 -4.20 -6.61 -16.77
CA GLU A 60 -4.81 -6.38 -18.08
C GLU A 60 -3.93 -5.48 -18.95
N GLY A 61 -3.35 -4.40 -18.40
CA GLY A 61 -2.38 -3.56 -19.10
C GLY A 61 -1.10 -4.28 -19.55
N LEU A 62 -0.81 -5.46 -18.98
CA LEU A 62 0.29 -6.35 -19.38
C LEU A 62 -0.18 -7.51 -20.28
N GLY A 63 -1.44 -7.49 -20.74
CA GLY A 63 -2.04 -8.56 -21.53
C GLY A 63 -2.33 -9.84 -20.75
N ARG A 64 -2.43 -9.76 -19.41
CA ARG A 64 -2.68 -10.90 -18.52
C ARG A 64 -4.10 -10.84 -17.96
N VAL A 65 -4.82 -11.95 -18.06
CA VAL A 65 -6.15 -12.09 -17.44
C VAL A 65 -5.95 -12.61 -16.02
N THR A 66 -6.27 -11.80 -15.02
CA THR A 66 -6.16 -12.17 -13.61
C THR A 66 -7.33 -11.60 -12.84
N ALA A 67 -7.99 -12.44 -12.03
CA ALA A 67 -9.14 -12.02 -11.23
C ALA A 67 -8.75 -10.96 -10.19
N THR A 68 -9.62 -9.97 -10.02
CA THR A 68 -9.55 -8.97 -8.96
C THR A 68 -9.94 -9.57 -7.62
N THR A 69 -9.19 -9.20 -6.57
CA THR A 69 -9.48 -9.61 -5.20
C THR A 69 -9.85 -8.43 -4.30
N LEU A 70 -9.47 -7.21 -4.67
CA LEU A 70 -9.69 -6.02 -3.87
C LEU A 70 -9.87 -4.76 -4.72
N VAL A 71 -10.41 -3.73 -4.08
CA VAL A 71 -10.48 -2.36 -4.61
C VAL A 71 -9.41 -1.52 -3.93
N ASP A 72 -8.68 -0.78 -4.73
CA ASP A 72 -7.62 0.13 -4.31
C ASP A 72 -7.92 1.56 -4.77
N HIS A 73 -7.38 2.55 -4.06
CA HIS A 73 -7.48 3.95 -4.45
C HIS A 73 -6.27 4.33 -5.33
N ILE A 74 -6.52 4.82 -6.55
CA ILE A 74 -5.47 5.24 -7.49
C ILE A 74 -4.60 6.31 -6.82
N GLU A 75 -5.23 7.43 -6.43
CA GLU A 75 -4.66 8.44 -5.56
C GLU A 75 -4.98 8.13 -4.09
N PRO A 76 -3.97 8.01 -3.21
CA PRO A 76 -4.20 7.78 -1.79
C PRO A 76 -5.00 8.92 -1.18
N HIS A 77 -6.18 8.61 -0.65
CA HIS A 77 -7.11 9.62 -0.14
C HIS A 77 -6.60 10.45 1.04
N ARG A 78 -5.58 9.99 1.79
CA ARG A 78 -4.93 10.72 2.91
C ARG A 78 -5.89 11.32 3.95
N GLY A 79 -7.07 10.74 4.12
CA GLY A 79 -8.12 11.21 5.01
C GLY A 79 -9.21 12.09 4.36
N ASP A 80 -9.08 12.46 3.09
CA ASP A 80 -10.13 13.09 2.31
C ASP A 80 -11.22 12.06 1.98
N MET A 81 -12.41 12.26 2.56
CA MET A 81 -13.54 11.35 2.36
C MET A 81 -14.24 11.55 1.00
N THR A 82 -14.08 12.71 0.36
CA THR A 82 -14.61 12.94 -0.99
C THR A 82 -13.83 12.08 -1.98
N LEU A 83 -12.50 12.17 -1.94
CA LEU A 83 -11.59 11.36 -2.75
C LEU A 83 -11.67 9.87 -2.43
N PHE A 84 -11.97 9.50 -1.17
CA PHE A 84 -12.21 8.11 -0.77
C PHE A 84 -13.43 7.50 -1.47
N TRP A 85 -14.52 8.25 -1.61
CA TRP A 85 -15.77 7.78 -2.19
C TRP A 85 -15.91 8.06 -3.69
N ASP A 86 -14.97 8.78 -4.29
CA ASP A 86 -14.90 8.96 -5.72
C ASP A 86 -14.58 7.63 -6.41
N ARG A 87 -15.57 7.07 -7.11
CA ARG A 87 -15.42 5.80 -7.83
C ARG A 87 -14.47 5.91 -9.02
N THR A 88 -14.23 7.11 -9.54
CA THR A 88 -13.24 7.32 -10.61
C THR A 88 -11.82 7.18 -10.08
N ASN A 89 -11.64 7.32 -8.76
CA ASN A 89 -10.39 7.07 -8.06
C ASN A 89 -10.24 5.60 -7.60
N TRP A 90 -11.17 4.70 -7.97
CA TRP A 90 -11.09 3.28 -7.60
C TRP A 90 -10.49 2.46 -8.74
N GLN A 91 -9.69 1.46 -8.39
CA GLN A 91 -9.16 0.48 -9.32
C GLN A 91 -9.26 -0.95 -8.78
N SER A 92 -9.50 -1.89 -9.68
CA SER A 92 -9.61 -3.31 -9.37
C SER A 92 -8.24 -3.98 -9.48
N LEU A 93 -7.73 -4.53 -8.38
CA LEU A 93 -6.39 -5.15 -8.33
C LEU A 93 -6.45 -6.59 -7.81
N CYS A 94 -5.51 -7.41 -8.28
CA CYS A 94 -5.18 -8.67 -7.63
C CYS A 94 -4.23 -8.42 -6.46
N THR A 95 -4.21 -9.35 -5.50
CA THR A 95 -3.38 -9.24 -4.28
C THR A 95 -1.91 -9.01 -4.61
N ASN A 96 -1.38 -9.67 -5.63
CA ASN A 96 0.02 -9.56 -6.04
C ASN A 96 0.37 -8.14 -6.54
N CYS A 97 -0.43 -7.58 -7.45
CA CYS A 97 -0.19 -6.22 -7.97
C CYS A 97 -0.33 -5.17 -6.88
N HIS A 98 -1.32 -5.30 -6.00
CA HIS A 98 -1.52 -4.40 -4.87
C HIS A 98 -0.32 -4.42 -3.89
N SER A 99 0.15 -5.60 -3.49
CA SER A 99 1.25 -5.73 -2.53
C SER A 99 2.66 -5.52 -3.12
N SER A 100 2.79 -5.23 -4.42
CA SER A 100 4.10 -5.10 -5.07
C SER A 100 4.20 -3.84 -5.92
N VAL A 101 3.48 -3.79 -7.04
CA VAL A 101 3.54 -2.68 -8.01
C VAL A 101 2.99 -1.41 -7.37
N LYS A 102 1.74 -1.45 -6.89
CA LYS A 102 1.09 -0.29 -6.25
C LYS A 102 1.86 0.17 -5.02
N GLN A 103 2.26 -0.76 -4.15
CA GLN A 103 3.03 -0.41 -2.96
C GLN A 103 4.36 0.27 -3.28
N ARG A 104 5.05 -0.13 -4.38
CA ARG A 104 6.27 0.53 -4.83
C ARG A 104 6.00 1.93 -5.38
N GLU A 105 4.94 2.09 -6.16
CA GLU A 105 4.53 3.39 -6.70
C GLU A 105 4.21 4.39 -5.58
N GLU A 106 3.56 3.94 -4.51
CA GLU A 106 3.26 4.78 -3.34
C GLU A 106 4.48 5.14 -2.48
N GLN A 107 5.53 4.32 -2.50
CA GLN A 107 6.77 4.59 -1.76
C GLN A 107 7.73 5.50 -2.52
N GLY A 108 7.65 5.50 -3.86
CA GLY A 108 8.54 6.25 -4.74
C GLY A 108 8.08 7.67 -5.05
N GLY A 109 6.90 8.09 -4.60
CA GLY A 109 6.37 9.46 -4.72
C GLY A 109 6.39 10.20 -3.40
#